data_AF-A0A5F8GDG5-F1
#
_entry.id   AF-A0A5F8GDG5-F1
#
_cell.length_a   1.000
_cell.length_b   1.000
_cell.length_c   1.000
_cell.angle_alpha   90.00
_cell.angle_beta   90.00
_cell.angle_gamma   90.00
#
_symmetry.space_group_name_H-M   'P 1'
#
loop_
_entity.id
_entity.type
_entity.pdbx_description
1 polymer ?
#
loop_
_entity_poly.entity_id
_entity_poly.type
_entity_poly.pdbx_seq_one_letter_code
_entity_poly.pdbx_strand_id
1 'polypeptide(L)'
;MTFGLPLDFANSERERVRLLILYSSVSFKFTSCTSQDILFLISLVLFENKEQTTKQPQLWRYHKLMLGSSRGRNLTFRAQLPSAISFFRSSAAMEQQSGKLLQASGIFTTLDQILTSHPRCAVPVTQVLAELAKNEELKQPCIDAGLITTLLPLLKSSDQDLLLHAGRAIGRICYGNKELQEELVKSGVITLLVKILSDFPESEPLVRVDLLALCNLADLDTAKEALSKTNVAEQLVRQLRRAENQERLEIITEILQQLAENDTLKLQLVESRCSECPGGAPAEGPGTPQSWKATGIPERPISDLVISLLLRDESMQKLFANGTGLIYQKISNWLMSQNAQLQLTGALAVANFARNDSNCVKMVQLGIVHQLLDVLEKHVEEGDVTVQHAALSALRNLAIPVINKVQMLEEGVAERIQMLLRSEMPPVQFKLLGTLRMLLDGQVEAAEILGQDPALLNRLVQWCEAKEHAGVQGEANRLLASLLRHSKSQEVVRAIQEARGMKYLVTMTTSEHAIMQNEALIALAIASAVNLEIIKDAFKESQLVSNLQKLLEDDMTSPEVKYKSLGLLCSLLGSGDLRKQVEEAKIQGTLENLCNHSNANVVKQAIAALQILKSDTQDSGLFFP
;
A
#
# COMPACT_ATOMS: atom_id res chain seq x y z
N MET A 1 -11.08 -65.89 -47.27
CA MET A 1 -10.43 -65.93 -48.60
C MET A 1 -9.33 -64.89 -48.62
N THR A 2 -8.12 -65.36 -48.88
CA THR A 2 -6.92 -64.57 -49.14
C THR A 2 -7.14 -63.59 -50.29
N PHE A 3 -7.08 -62.28 -50.02
CA PHE A 3 -6.63 -61.31 -51.00
C PHE A 3 -5.18 -60.98 -50.66
N GLY A 4 -4.28 -61.69 -51.33
CA GLY A 4 -2.90 -61.24 -51.50
C GLY A 4 -2.82 -60.39 -52.75
N LEU A 5 -2.04 -59.30 -52.65
CA LEU A 5 -1.22 -58.61 -53.66
C LEU A 5 -1.29 -57.07 -53.42
N PRO A 6 -0.23 -56.31 -53.71
CA PRO A 6 1.21 -56.60 -53.60
C PRO A 6 1.94 -55.55 -52.74
N LEU A 7 2.92 -56.00 -51.96
CA LEU A 7 4.02 -55.16 -51.50
C LEU A 7 4.94 -54.95 -52.70
N ASP A 8 4.70 -53.89 -53.48
CA ASP A 8 5.71 -53.31 -54.36
C ASP A 8 5.60 -51.79 -54.33
N PHE A 9 6.77 -51.15 -54.31
CA PHE A 9 7.03 -49.74 -54.02
C PHE A 9 6.04 -48.74 -54.66
N ALA A 10 5.21 -48.09 -53.85
CA ALA A 10 4.58 -46.82 -54.22
C ALA A 10 5.64 -45.70 -54.12
N ASN A 11 6.22 -45.33 -55.26
CA ASN A 11 7.38 -44.43 -55.39
C ASN A 11 7.02 -42.94 -55.56
N SER A 12 5.83 -42.48 -55.13
CA SER A 12 5.56 -41.02 -55.09
C SER A 12 4.82 -40.58 -53.83
N GLU A 13 5.23 -39.43 -53.28
CA GLU A 13 4.64 -38.77 -52.11
C GLU A 13 3.12 -38.54 -52.25
N ARG A 14 2.63 -38.29 -53.46
CA ARG A 14 1.22 -37.93 -53.72
C ARG A 14 0.23 -39.07 -53.42
N GLU A 15 0.60 -40.32 -53.64
CA GLU A 15 -0.27 -41.47 -53.37
C GLU A 15 -0.29 -41.86 -51.89
N ARG A 16 0.81 -41.60 -51.17
CA ARG A 16 0.90 -41.80 -49.72
C ARG A 16 0.11 -40.73 -48.96
N VAL A 17 0.14 -39.48 -49.44
CA VAL A 17 -0.71 -38.39 -48.92
C VAL A 17 -2.19 -38.65 -49.19
N ARG A 18 -2.56 -39.24 -50.34
CA ARG A 18 -3.96 -39.66 -50.60
C ARG A 18 -4.44 -40.76 -49.65
N LEU A 19 -3.59 -41.75 -49.33
CA LEU A 19 -3.88 -42.77 -48.32
C LEU A 19 -3.97 -42.17 -46.90
N LEU A 20 -3.18 -41.15 -46.57
CA LEU A 20 -3.24 -40.41 -45.30
C LEU A 20 -4.51 -39.55 -45.18
N ILE A 21 -4.93 -38.85 -46.24
CA ILE A 21 -6.18 -38.08 -46.26
C ILE A 21 -7.40 -39.01 -46.15
N LEU A 22 -7.32 -40.22 -46.73
CA LEU A 22 -8.33 -41.27 -46.58
C LEU A 22 -8.43 -41.80 -45.14
N TYR A 23 -7.38 -41.71 -44.33
CA TYR A 23 -7.39 -42.14 -42.92
C TYR A 23 -7.78 -41.02 -41.94
N SER A 24 -7.49 -39.76 -42.25
CA SER A 24 -7.98 -38.60 -41.47
C SER A 24 -9.47 -38.32 -41.68
N SER A 25 -10.09 -38.88 -42.72
CA SER A 25 -11.52 -38.77 -43.01
C SER A 25 -12.38 -39.94 -42.49
N VAL A 26 -11.79 -40.88 -41.72
CA VAL A 26 -12.54 -41.93 -41.03
C VAL A 26 -12.92 -41.44 -39.63
N SER A 27 -14.20 -41.12 -39.44
CA SER A 27 -14.80 -40.97 -38.11
C SER A 27 -14.70 -42.29 -37.34
N PHE A 28 -13.68 -42.43 -36.50
CA PHE A 28 -13.58 -43.58 -35.60
C PHE A 28 -14.66 -43.47 -34.50
N LYS A 29 -15.76 -44.20 -34.68
CA LYS A 29 -16.70 -44.49 -33.58
C LYS A 29 -16.06 -45.51 -32.64
N PHE A 30 -15.36 -45.05 -31.61
CA PHE A 30 -14.86 -45.92 -30.55
C PHE A 30 -15.99 -46.26 -29.57
N THR A 31 -16.43 -47.52 -29.55
CA THR A 31 -17.41 -48.03 -28.57
C THR A 31 -16.76 -48.52 -27.27
N SER A 32 -15.43 -48.59 -27.20
CA SER A 32 -14.68 -48.80 -25.95
C SER A 32 -13.22 -48.39 -26.16
N CYS A 33 -12.81 -47.20 -25.72
CA CYS A 33 -11.42 -46.77 -25.79
C CYS A 33 -10.65 -47.38 -24.61
N THR A 34 -9.70 -48.28 -24.90
CA THR A 34 -8.77 -48.74 -23.89
C THR A 34 -7.61 -47.76 -23.78
N SER A 35 -7.02 -47.70 -22.61
CA SER A 35 -5.80 -46.96 -22.34
C SER A 35 -4.61 -47.19 -23.31
N GLN A 36 -4.58 -48.32 -24.02
CA GLN A 36 -3.59 -48.62 -25.06
C GLN A 36 -3.88 -47.88 -26.38
N ASP A 37 -5.15 -47.60 -26.68
CA ASP A 37 -5.58 -46.90 -27.90
C ASP A 37 -5.19 -45.41 -27.85
N ILE A 38 -5.18 -44.81 -26.67
CA ILE A 38 -4.77 -43.40 -26.44
C ILE A 38 -3.26 -43.23 -26.63
N LEU A 39 -2.46 -44.17 -26.14
CA LEU A 39 -1.00 -44.18 -26.36
C LEU A 39 -0.64 -44.54 -27.80
N PHE A 40 -1.45 -45.36 -28.46
CA PHE A 40 -1.34 -45.63 -29.89
C PHE A 40 -1.63 -44.37 -30.72
N LEU A 41 -2.69 -43.62 -30.40
CA LEU A 41 -3.02 -42.33 -31.03
C LEU A 41 -1.94 -41.27 -30.80
N ILE A 42 -1.43 -41.15 -29.56
CA ILE A 42 -0.28 -40.28 -29.27
C ILE A 42 0.95 -40.74 -30.07
N SER A 43 1.24 -42.05 -30.15
CA SER A 43 2.38 -42.57 -30.94
C SER A 43 2.22 -42.40 -32.45
N LEU A 44 0.98 -42.38 -32.96
CA LEU A 44 0.64 -42.19 -34.37
C LEU A 44 0.79 -40.74 -34.80
N VAL A 45 0.34 -39.80 -33.97
CA VAL A 45 0.58 -38.35 -34.16
C VAL A 45 2.08 -38.05 -34.13
N LEU A 46 2.85 -38.77 -33.31
CA LEU A 46 4.32 -38.66 -33.28
C LEU A 46 5.02 -39.31 -34.49
N PHE A 47 4.35 -40.18 -35.24
CA PHE A 47 4.89 -40.83 -36.44
C PHE A 47 4.81 -39.95 -37.70
N GLU A 48 4.04 -38.86 -37.69
CA GLU A 48 4.00 -37.88 -38.79
C GLU A 48 5.33 -37.13 -39.00
N ASN A 49 6.31 -37.25 -38.08
CA ASN A 49 7.60 -36.56 -38.16
C ASN A 49 8.77 -37.48 -38.55
N LYS A 50 8.80 -37.91 -39.81
CA LYS A 50 9.86 -38.82 -40.30
C LYS A 50 11.23 -38.16 -40.49
N GLU A 51 11.32 -36.83 -40.59
CA GLU A 51 12.60 -36.16 -40.88
C GLU A 51 13.60 -36.10 -39.71
N GLN A 52 13.15 -36.25 -38.45
CA GLN A 52 14.07 -36.26 -37.30
C GLN A 52 14.48 -37.67 -36.82
N THR A 53 13.70 -38.71 -37.09
CA THR A 53 14.02 -40.09 -36.66
C THR A 53 15.29 -40.69 -37.30
N THR A 54 15.78 -40.12 -38.40
CA THR A 54 17.03 -40.54 -39.06
C THR A 54 18.30 -40.01 -38.40
N LYS A 55 18.22 -39.00 -37.52
CA LYS A 55 19.40 -38.39 -36.86
C LYS A 55 19.70 -38.92 -35.46
N GLN A 56 18.85 -39.77 -34.87
CA GLN A 56 19.06 -40.31 -33.51
C GLN A 56 18.71 -41.81 -33.37
N PRO A 57 19.71 -42.73 -33.38
CA PRO A 57 19.51 -44.19 -33.30
C PRO A 57 18.85 -44.69 -32.01
N GLN A 58 18.88 -43.88 -30.96
CA GLN A 58 18.32 -44.19 -29.63
C GLN A 58 16.78 -44.27 -29.67
N LEU A 59 16.13 -43.37 -30.43
CA LEU A 59 14.67 -43.33 -30.62
C LEU A 59 14.15 -44.52 -31.43
N TRP A 60 14.92 -44.98 -32.42
CA TRP A 60 14.59 -46.17 -33.21
C TRP A 60 14.66 -47.47 -32.39
N ARG A 61 15.65 -47.58 -31.48
CA ARG A 61 15.72 -48.69 -30.51
C ARG A 61 14.52 -48.70 -29.55
N TYR A 62 14.10 -47.52 -29.10
CA TYR A 62 12.89 -47.35 -28.25
C TYR A 62 11.61 -47.77 -28.99
N HIS A 63 11.49 -47.41 -30.27
CA HIS A 63 10.35 -47.79 -31.12
C HIS A 63 10.29 -49.30 -31.39
N LYS A 64 11.44 -49.96 -31.58
CA LYS A 64 11.53 -51.41 -31.73
C LYS A 64 11.16 -52.17 -30.45
N LEU A 65 11.37 -51.57 -29.28
CA LEU A 65 10.89 -52.07 -27.98
C LEU A 65 9.36 -51.91 -27.82
N MET A 66 8.80 -50.79 -28.28
CA MET A 66 7.35 -50.52 -28.25
C MET A 66 6.56 -51.41 -29.22
N LEU A 67 7.06 -51.60 -30.46
CA LEU A 67 6.45 -52.48 -31.47
C LEU A 67 6.84 -53.96 -31.32
N GLY A 68 8.00 -54.26 -30.72
CA GLY A 68 8.46 -55.64 -30.52
C GLY A 68 7.71 -56.38 -29.40
N SER A 69 7.07 -55.64 -28.49
CA SER A 69 6.33 -56.20 -27.35
C SER A 69 4.80 -56.25 -27.57
N SER A 70 4.30 -55.82 -28.74
CA SER A 70 2.87 -55.92 -29.08
C SER A 70 2.48 -57.26 -29.71
N ARG A 71 3.46 -58.14 -30.02
CA ARG A 71 3.21 -59.56 -30.28
C ARG A 71 3.10 -60.32 -28.96
N GLY A 72 1.97 -60.12 -28.28
CA GLY A 72 1.56 -60.95 -27.15
C GLY A 72 2.17 -60.53 -25.82
N ARG A 73 1.56 -59.53 -25.18
CA ARG A 73 1.23 -59.50 -23.74
C ARG A 73 0.54 -58.17 -23.40
N ASN A 74 -0.54 -58.27 -22.63
CA ASN A 74 -1.24 -57.15 -21.99
C ASN A 74 -0.27 -56.32 -21.12
N LEU A 75 0.43 -55.35 -21.72
CA LEU A 75 1.16 -54.31 -21.00
C LEU A 75 0.17 -53.19 -20.68
N THR A 76 -0.34 -53.21 -19.46
CA THR A 76 -1.34 -52.27 -18.93
C THR A 76 -0.85 -50.82 -19.04
N PHE A 77 -1.75 -49.89 -19.35
CA PHE A 77 -1.60 -48.42 -19.34
C PHE A 77 -0.52 -47.84 -18.42
N ARG A 78 -0.49 -48.31 -17.17
CA ARG A 78 0.48 -47.91 -16.13
C ARG A 78 1.94 -48.08 -16.55
N ALA A 79 2.25 -49.03 -17.44
CA ALA A 79 3.61 -49.31 -17.90
C ALA A 79 4.08 -48.37 -19.04
N GLN A 80 3.16 -47.76 -19.78
CA GLN A 80 3.49 -46.95 -20.98
C GLN A 80 3.32 -45.43 -20.74
N LEU A 81 2.52 -45.04 -19.75
CA LEU A 81 2.33 -43.65 -19.33
C LEU A 81 3.65 -42.91 -18.99
N PRO A 82 4.61 -43.51 -18.26
CA PRO A 82 5.91 -42.86 -17.99
C PRO A 82 6.70 -42.54 -19.26
N SER A 83 6.60 -43.40 -20.29
CA SER A 83 7.30 -43.22 -21.57
C SER A 83 6.70 -42.09 -22.42
N ALA A 84 5.37 -41.97 -22.45
CA ALA A 84 4.71 -40.85 -23.12
C ALA A 84 4.96 -39.52 -22.40
N ILE A 85 4.91 -39.50 -21.07
CA ILE A 85 5.28 -38.32 -20.27
C ILE A 85 6.75 -37.96 -20.48
N SER A 86 7.66 -38.94 -20.52
CA SER A 86 9.08 -38.71 -20.84
C SER A 86 9.27 -38.13 -22.24
N PHE A 87 8.51 -38.61 -23.23
CA PHE A 87 8.53 -38.07 -24.58
C PHE A 87 8.04 -36.61 -24.61
N PHE A 88 6.88 -36.32 -24.01
CA PHE A 88 6.36 -34.94 -23.97
C PHE A 88 7.26 -34.01 -23.16
N ARG A 89 7.90 -34.48 -22.09
CA ARG A 89 8.95 -33.73 -21.38
C ARG A 89 10.14 -33.43 -22.27
N SER A 90 10.60 -34.39 -23.07
CA SER A 90 11.70 -34.18 -24.01
C SER A 90 11.30 -33.28 -25.18
N SER A 91 10.09 -33.42 -25.72
CA SER A 91 9.58 -32.64 -26.86
C SER A 91 9.20 -31.22 -26.46
N ALA A 92 8.65 -30.99 -25.27
CA ALA A 92 8.47 -29.65 -24.71
C ALA A 92 9.82 -28.98 -24.40
N ALA A 93 10.89 -29.75 -24.19
CA ALA A 93 12.26 -29.26 -24.09
C ALA A 93 12.95 -29.07 -25.46
N MET A 94 12.35 -29.51 -26.58
CA MET A 94 12.91 -29.38 -27.93
C MET A 94 12.17 -28.29 -28.73
N GLU A 95 12.81 -27.13 -28.89
CA GLU A 95 12.70 -26.09 -29.95
C GLU A 95 11.35 -25.78 -30.64
N GLN A 96 11.22 -24.52 -31.07
CA GLN A 96 10.09 -23.87 -31.76
C GLN A 96 9.39 -24.68 -32.89
N GLN A 97 10.07 -25.65 -33.48
CA GLN A 97 9.53 -26.47 -34.56
C GLN A 97 8.59 -27.58 -34.07
N SER A 98 8.84 -28.16 -32.88
CA SER A 98 8.00 -29.21 -32.30
C SER A 98 6.62 -28.68 -31.88
N GLY A 99 6.57 -27.43 -31.40
CA GLY A 99 5.33 -26.77 -30.98
C GLY A 99 4.36 -26.56 -32.15
N LYS A 100 4.87 -26.06 -33.29
CA LYS A 100 4.08 -25.86 -34.51
C LYS A 100 3.50 -27.17 -35.07
N LEU A 101 4.25 -28.26 -34.96
CA LEU A 101 3.80 -29.60 -35.39
C LEU A 101 2.68 -30.13 -34.52
N LEU A 102 2.77 -29.95 -33.19
CA LEU A 102 1.70 -30.32 -32.27
C LEU A 102 0.43 -29.50 -32.53
N GLN A 103 0.56 -28.21 -32.81
CA GLN A 103 -0.58 -27.36 -33.17
C GLN A 103 -1.29 -27.84 -34.43
N ALA A 104 -0.55 -28.23 -35.48
CA ALA A 104 -1.11 -28.71 -36.74
C ALA A 104 -1.81 -30.08 -36.64
N SER A 105 -1.50 -30.87 -35.60
CA SER A 105 -1.98 -32.25 -35.45
C SER A 105 -3.40 -32.41 -34.89
N GLY A 106 -4.05 -31.33 -34.41
CA GLY A 106 -5.36 -31.41 -33.74
C GLY A 106 -5.33 -32.16 -32.39
N ILE A 107 -4.14 -32.35 -31.81
CA ILE A 107 -3.95 -33.10 -30.57
C ILE A 107 -4.75 -32.52 -29.40
N PHE A 108 -4.85 -31.19 -29.28
CA PHE A 108 -5.53 -30.53 -28.16
C PHE A 108 -7.03 -30.83 -28.15
N THR A 109 -7.69 -30.79 -29.33
CA THR A 109 -9.10 -31.20 -29.48
C THR A 109 -9.29 -32.68 -29.17
N THR A 110 -8.34 -33.53 -29.53
CA THR A 110 -8.39 -34.96 -29.21
C THR A 110 -8.26 -35.20 -27.71
N LEU A 111 -7.35 -34.49 -27.03
CA LEU A 111 -7.18 -34.58 -25.58
C LEU A 111 -8.42 -34.07 -24.84
N ASP A 112 -9.07 -33.02 -25.33
CA ASP A 112 -10.35 -32.52 -24.82
C ASP A 112 -11.46 -33.58 -24.91
N GLN A 113 -11.61 -34.21 -26.08
CA GLN A 113 -12.58 -35.29 -26.30
C GLN A 113 -12.31 -36.51 -25.41
N ILE A 114 -11.04 -36.84 -25.15
CA ILE A 114 -10.69 -37.93 -24.25
C ILE A 114 -11.04 -37.58 -22.80
N LEU A 115 -10.77 -36.36 -22.35
CA LEU A 115 -11.15 -35.91 -21.00
C LEU A 115 -12.65 -36.00 -20.76
N THR A 116 -13.45 -35.59 -21.75
CA THR A 116 -14.92 -35.60 -21.67
C THR A 116 -15.51 -37.02 -21.79
N SER A 117 -14.92 -37.88 -22.63
CA SER A 117 -15.49 -39.20 -22.95
C SER A 117 -14.96 -40.34 -22.07
N HIS A 118 -13.78 -40.20 -21.46
CA HIS A 118 -13.08 -41.29 -20.76
C HIS A 118 -12.51 -40.85 -19.40
N PRO A 119 -13.34 -40.80 -18.34
CA PRO A 119 -12.92 -40.35 -17.00
C PRO A 119 -11.72 -41.11 -16.41
N ARG A 120 -11.56 -42.40 -16.75
CA ARG A 120 -10.42 -43.23 -16.32
C ARG A 120 -9.05 -42.73 -16.82
N CYS A 121 -9.05 -41.90 -17.86
CA CYS A 121 -7.85 -41.34 -18.46
C CYS A 121 -7.57 -39.90 -18.00
N ALA A 122 -8.41 -39.34 -17.12
CA ALA A 122 -8.34 -37.94 -16.73
C ALA A 122 -6.98 -37.55 -16.11
N VAL A 123 -6.47 -38.33 -15.14
CA VAL A 123 -5.18 -38.07 -14.49
C VAL A 123 -4.01 -38.05 -15.50
N PRO A 124 -3.81 -39.09 -16.33
CA PRO A 124 -2.83 -39.10 -17.42
C PRO A 124 -2.94 -37.93 -18.41
N VAL A 125 -4.15 -37.61 -18.84
CA VAL A 125 -4.36 -36.56 -19.86
C VAL A 125 -4.09 -35.18 -19.27
N THR A 126 -4.60 -34.89 -18.08
CA THR A 126 -4.32 -33.63 -17.38
C THR A 126 -2.82 -33.47 -17.08
N GLN A 127 -2.12 -34.57 -16.78
CA GLN A 127 -0.67 -34.54 -16.60
C GLN A 127 0.07 -34.18 -17.90
N VAL A 128 -0.34 -34.76 -19.04
CA VAL A 128 0.23 -34.41 -20.36
C VAL A 128 -0.04 -32.95 -20.69
N LEU A 129 -1.28 -32.48 -20.51
CA LEU A 129 -1.66 -31.08 -20.74
C LEU A 129 -0.85 -30.11 -19.87
N ALA A 130 -0.64 -30.43 -18.59
CA ALA A 130 0.20 -29.61 -17.73
C ALA A 130 1.63 -29.51 -18.26
N GLU A 131 2.21 -30.59 -18.78
CA GLU A 131 3.57 -30.57 -19.32
C GLU A 131 3.64 -29.81 -20.66
N LEU A 132 2.63 -29.95 -21.54
CA LEU A 132 2.53 -29.18 -22.78
C LEU A 132 2.43 -27.67 -22.50
N ALA A 133 1.63 -27.29 -21.51
CA ALA A 133 1.42 -25.89 -21.12
C ALA A 133 2.67 -25.21 -20.53
N LYS A 134 3.78 -25.92 -20.32
CA LYS A 134 5.08 -25.30 -20.00
C LYS A 134 5.64 -24.50 -21.18
N ASN A 135 5.26 -24.85 -22.40
CA ASN A 135 5.68 -24.13 -23.60
C ASN A 135 4.68 -23.01 -23.89
N GLU A 136 5.15 -21.76 -23.91
CA GLU A 136 4.35 -20.57 -24.18
C GLU A 136 3.57 -20.65 -25.50
N GLU A 137 4.17 -21.19 -26.56
CA GLU A 137 3.51 -21.32 -27.88
C GLU A 137 2.33 -22.30 -27.86
N LEU A 138 2.27 -23.20 -26.88
CA LEU A 138 1.21 -24.21 -26.75
C LEU A 138 0.06 -23.77 -25.84
N LYS A 139 0.17 -22.62 -25.17
CA LYS A 139 -0.93 -22.10 -24.33
C LYS A 139 -2.13 -21.67 -25.17
N GLN A 140 -1.91 -20.90 -26.24
CA GLN A 140 -3.01 -20.44 -27.11
C GLN A 140 -3.77 -21.61 -27.77
N PRO A 141 -3.10 -22.63 -28.35
CA PRO A 141 -3.78 -23.83 -28.83
C PRO A 141 -4.61 -24.56 -27.76
N CYS A 142 -4.20 -24.52 -26.49
CA CYS A 142 -5.00 -25.10 -25.41
C CYS A 142 -6.29 -24.30 -25.16
N ILE A 143 -6.20 -22.97 -25.23
CA ILE A 143 -7.33 -22.04 -25.08
C ILE A 143 -8.30 -22.24 -26.25
N ASP A 144 -7.80 -22.23 -27.48
CA ASP A 144 -8.60 -22.39 -28.69
C ASP A 144 -9.34 -23.74 -28.74
N ALA A 145 -8.76 -24.78 -28.13
CA ALA A 145 -9.37 -26.10 -28.00
C ALA A 145 -10.42 -26.21 -26.89
N GLY A 146 -10.69 -25.15 -26.12
CA GLY A 146 -11.67 -25.13 -25.04
C GLY A 146 -11.25 -25.89 -23.78
N LEU A 147 -9.96 -26.22 -23.64
CA LEU A 147 -9.49 -27.10 -22.56
C LEU A 147 -9.71 -26.53 -21.16
N ILE A 148 -9.71 -25.21 -20.99
CA ILE A 148 -9.94 -24.58 -19.67
C ILE A 148 -11.36 -24.90 -19.17
N THR A 149 -12.35 -24.82 -20.05
CA THR A 149 -13.75 -25.16 -19.77
C THR A 149 -13.90 -26.63 -19.37
N THR A 150 -13.12 -27.52 -19.98
CA THR A 150 -13.12 -28.96 -19.68
C THR A 150 -12.33 -29.31 -18.41
N LEU A 151 -11.24 -28.59 -18.13
CA LEU A 151 -10.38 -28.82 -16.97
C LEU A 151 -10.98 -28.26 -15.67
N LEU A 152 -11.67 -27.13 -15.72
CA LEU A 152 -12.19 -26.45 -14.52
C LEU A 152 -13.14 -27.33 -13.68
N PRO A 153 -14.09 -28.09 -14.25
CA PRO A 153 -14.93 -29.02 -13.49
C PRO A 153 -14.14 -30.13 -12.77
N LEU A 154 -12.94 -30.49 -13.26
CA LEU A 154 -12.11 -31.53 -12.65
C LEU A 154 -11.57 -31.11 -11.28
N LEU A 155 -11.50 -29.80 -11.00
CA LEU A 155 -11.14 -29.26 -9.68
C LEU A 155 -12.19 -29.56 -8.59
N LYS A 156 -13.33 -30.16 -8.93
CA LYS A 156 -14.33 -30.66 -7.97
C LYS A 156 -14.10 -32.11 -7.52
N SER A 157 -13.09 -32.79 -8.09
CA SER A 157 -12.77 -34.18 -7.78
C SER A 157 -12.27 -34.35 -6.34
N SER A 158 -12.41 -35.56 -5.79
CA SER A 158 -11.74 -35.98 -4.54
C SER A 158 -10.39 -36.66 -4.78
N ASP A 159 -10.01 -36.88 -6.04
CA ASP A 159 -8.73 -37.49 -6.44
C ASP A 159 -7.61 -36.44 -6.45
N GLN A 160 -6.67 -36.56 -5.51
CA GLN A 160 -5.57 -35.62 -5.35
C GLN A 160 -4.66 -35.52 -6.58
N ASP A 161 -4.41 -36.63 -7.29
CA ASP A 161 -3.56 -36.61 -8.49
C ASP A 161 -4.26 -35.84 -9.62
N LEU A 162 -5.58 -36.01 -9.73
CA LEU A 162 -6.37 -35.28 -10.72
C LEU A 162 -6.41 -33.79 -10.42
N LEU A 163 -6.67 -33.41 -9.15
CA LEU A 163 -6.64 -32.02 -8.70
C LEU A 163 -5.28 -31.37 -8.98
N LEU A 164 -4.20 -32.09 -8.66
CA LEU A 164 -2.83 -31.60 -8.84
C LEU A 164 -2.52 -31.31 -10.32
N HIS A 165 -2.85 -32.25 -11.21
CA HIS A 165 -2.54 -32.11 -12.62
C HIS A 165 -3.48 -31.12 -13.33
N ALA A 166 -4.77 -31.12 -13.01
CA ALA A 166 -5.72 -30.14 -13.52
C ALA A 166 -5.33 -28.71 -13.08
N GLY A 167 -5.03 -28.50 -11.80
CA GLY A 167 -4.60 -27.21 -11.26
C GLY A 167 -3.30 -26.70 -11.92
N ARG A 168 -2.31 -27.59 -12.12
CA ARG A 168 -1.07 -27.23 -12.85
C ARG A 168 -1.34 -26.86 -14.31
N ALA A 169 -2.21 -27.61 -15.01
CA ALA A 169 -2.54 -27.33 -16.38
C ALA A 169 -3.23 -25.96 -16.51
N ILE A 170 -4.29 -25.73 -15.73
CA ILE A 170 -5.02 -24.44 -15.73
C ILE A 170 -4.08 -23.29 -15.37
N GLY A 171 -3.33 -23.42 -14.26
CA GLY A 171 -2.41 -22.38 -13.80
C GLY A 171 -1.34 -22.01 -14.83
N ARG A 172 -0.80 -23.00 -15.56
CA ARG A 172 0.18 -22.75 -16.63
C ARG A 172 -0.44 -22.11 -17.86
N ILE A 173 -1.59 -22.61 -18.33
CA ILE A 173 -2.28 -22.06 -19.51
C ILE A 173 -2.66 -20.60 -19.27
N CYS A 174 -3.15 -20.26 -18.06
CA CYS A 174 -3.58 -18.91 -17.72
C CYS A 174 -2.43 -17.99 -17.27
N TYR A 175 -1.22 -18.51 -17.05
CA TYR A 175 -0.10 -17.72 -16.55
C TYR A 175 0.29 -16.62 -17.54
N GLY A 176 0.24 -15.37 -17.08
CA GLY A 176 0.58 -14.17 -17.87
C GLY A 176 -0.57 -13.61 -18.72
N ASN A 177 -1.75 -14.23 -18.72
CA ASN A 177 -2.92 -13.76 -19.46
C ASN A 177 -4.01 -13.24 -18.51
N LYS A 178 -4.03 -11.93 -18.26
CA LYS A 178 -4.96 -11.29 -17.30
C LYS A 178 -6.43 -11.46 -17.69
N GLU A 179 -6.78 -11.35 -18.97
CA GLU A 179 -8.17 -11.52 -19.44
C GLU A 179 -8.70 -12.92 -19.14
N LEU A 180 -7.87 -13.93 -19.39
CA LEU A 180 -8.22 -15.32 -19.11
C LEU A 180 -8.30 -15.62 -17.61
N GLN A 181 -7.41 -15.03 -16.81
CA GLN A 181 -7.48 -15.12 -15.36
C GLN A 181 -8.78 -14.50 -14.82
N GLU A 182 -9.23 -13.36 -15.35
CA GLU A 182 -10.52 -12.77 -14.98
C GLU A 182 -11.71 -13.66 -15.37
N GLU A 183 -11.68 -14.27 -16.55
CA GLU A 183 -12.71 -15.23 -16.98
C GLU A 183 -12.76 -16.45 -16.05
N LEU A 184 -11.59 -16.94 -15.64
CA LEU A 184 -11.48 -18.06 -14.70
C LEU A 184 -12.06 -17.70 -13.32
N VAL A 185 -11.82 -16.48 -12.83
CA VAL A 185 -12.42 -15.94 -11.60
C VAL A 185 -13.94 -15.87 -11.73
N LYS A 186 -14.47 -15.32 -12.84
CA LYS A 186 -15.91 -15.25 -13.13
C LYS A 186 -16.55 -16.65 -13.21
N SER A 187 -15.78 -17.64 -13.64
CA SER A 187 -16.18 -19.05 -13.71
C SER A 187 -16.17 -19.78 -12.34
N GLY A 188 -15.82 -19.08 -11.25
CA GLY A 188 -15.91 -19.59 -9.89
C GLY A 188 -14.70 -20.39 -9.42
N VAL A 189 -13.53 -20.24 -10.06
CA VAL A 189 -12.32 -20.96 -9.65
C VAL A 189 -11.92 -20.68 -8.21
N ILE A 190 -12.13 -19.45 -7.72
CA ILE A 190 -11.73 -19.01 -6.39
C ILE A 190 -12.34 -19.90 -5.30
N THR A 191 -13.64 -20.20 -5.40
CA THR A 191 -14.32 -21.09 -4.47
C THR A 191 -13.74 -22.51 -4.49
N LEU A 192 -13.29 -22.99 -5.66
CA LEU A 192 -12.68 -24.31 -5.80
C LEU A 192 -11.29 -24.35 -5.18
N LEU A 193 -10.46 -23.31 -5.40
CA LEU A 193 -9.13 -23.19 -4.79
C LEU A 193 -9.23 -23.15 -3.27
N VAL A 194 -10.08 -22.28 -2.71
CA VAL A 194 -10.26 -22.20 -1.24
C VAL A 194 -10.80 -23.51 -0.65
N LYS A 195 -11.64 -24.23 -1.40
CA LYS A 195 -12.10 -25.56 -1.02
C LYS A 195 -10.96 -26.59 -1.02
N ILE A 196 -10.08 -26.61 -2.03
CA ILE A 196 -8.94 -27.52 -2.08
C ILE A 196 -7.99 -27.28 -0.91
N LEU A 197 -7.67 -26.02 -0.58
CA LEU A 197 -6.91 -25.67 0.63
C LEU A 197 -7.58 -26.18 1.92
N SER A 198 -8.91 -26.14 1.98
CA SER A 198 -9.68 -26.57 3.16
C SER A 198 -9.75 -28.09 3.29
N ASP A 199 -9.99 -28.80 2.19
CA ASP A 199 -10.20 -30.25 2.13
C ASP A 199 -8.87 -31.03 2.21
N PHE A 200 -7.78 -30.47 1.68
CA PHE A 200 -6.46 -31.12 1.61
C PHE A 200 -5.32 -30.29 2.25
N PRO A 201 -5.47 -29.82 3.50
CA PRO A 201 -4.53 -28.87 4.10
C PRO A 201 -3.16 -29.47 4.44
N GLU A 202 -2.99 -30.79 4.31
CA GLU A 202 -1.77 -31.57 4.59
C GLU A 202 -1.07 -32.06 3.32
N SER A 203 -1.71 -31.93 2.16
CA SER A 203 -1.14 -32.39 0.90
C SER A 203 -0.20 -31.33 0.32
N GLU A 204 1.09 -31.43 0.63
CA GLU A 204 2.10 -30.46 0.18
C GLU A 204 2.06 -30.14 -1.32
N PRO A 205 1.94 -31.14 -2.23
CA PRO A 205 1.87 -30.85 -3.67
C PRO A 205 0.64 -30.05 -4.07
N LEU A 206 -0.51 -30.32 -3.44
CA LEU A 206 -1.76 -29.61 -3.72
C LEU A 206 -1.70 -28.20 -3.15
N VAL A 207 -1.36 -28.05 -1.86
CA VAL A 207 -1.23 -26.74 -1.22
C VAL A 207 -0.28 -25.84 -2.00
N ARG A 208 0.86 -26.36 -2.47
CA ARG A 208 1.80 -25.57 -3.27
C ARG A 208 1.18 -25.08 -4.58
N VAL A 209 0.50 -25.94 -5.33
CA VAL A 209 -0.14 -25.54 -6.60
C VAL A 209 -1.26 -24.53 -6.36
N ASP A 210 -2.02 -24.72 -5.28
CA ASP A 210 -3.13 -23.87 -4.90
C ASP A 210 -2.66 -22.46 -4.47
N LEU A 211 -1.62 -22.39 -3.64
CA LEU A 211 -1.00 -21.13 -3.23
C LEU A 211 -0.41 -20.38 -4.43
N LEU A 212 0.28 -21.05 -5.36
CA LEU A 212 0.77 -20.41 -6.58
C LEU A 212 -0.37 -19.89 -7.46
N ALA A 213 -1.49 -20.63 -7.56
CA ALA A 213 -2.66 -20.17 -8.28
C ALA A 213 -3.27 -18.92 -7.61
N LEU A 214 -3.43 -18.93 -6.29
CA LEU A 214 -3.92 -17.77 -5.54
C LEU A 214 -2.98 -16.56 -5.68
N CYS A 215 -1.66 -16.75 -5.59
CA CYS A 215 -0.67 -15.69 -5.76
C CYS A 215 -0.75 -15.01 -7.13
N ASN A 216 -1.02 -15.80 -8.19
CA ASN A 216 -1.19 -15.25 -9.54
C ASN A 216 -2.52 -14.53 -9.76
N LEU A 217 -3.54 -14.86 -8.97
CA LEU A 217 -4.89 -14.30 -9.11
C LEU A 217 -5.16 -13.14 -8.16
N ALA A 218 -4.51 -13.10 -6.99
CA ALA A 218 -4.83 -12.20 -5.89
C ALA A 218 -4.54 -10.71 -6.18
N ASP A 219 -3.77 -10.39 -7.21
CA ASP A 219 -3.61 -9.01 -7.72
C ASP A 219 -4.90 -8.47 -8.38
N LEU A 220 -5.77 -9.34 -8.92
CA LEU A 220 -6.99 -8.94 -9.63
C LEU A 220 -8.10 -8.50 -8.66
N ASP A 221 -8.74 -7.36 -8.94
CA ASP A 221 -9.86 -6.86 -8.13
C ASP A 221 -11.06 -7.83 -8.11
N THR A 222 -11.34 -8.46 -9.25
CA THR A 222 -12.41 -9.49 -9.34
C THR A 222 -12.10 -10.71 -8.46
N ALA A 223 -10.81 -11.09 -8.35
CA ALA A 223 -10.39 -12.17 -7.48
C ALA A 223 -10.50 -11.77 -6.02
N LYS A 224 -10.08 -10.56 -5.63
CA LYS A 224 -10.24 -10.02 -4.26
C LYS A 224 -11.72 -9.99 -3.86
N GLU A 225 -12.61 -9.57 -4.75
CA GLU A 225 -14.06 -9.57 -4.50
C GLU A 225 -14.59 -11.00 -4.28
N ALA A 226 -14.21 -11.95 -5.14
CA ALA A 226 -14.60 -13.34 -4.99
C ALA A 226 -14.04 -13.97 -3.70
N LEU A 227 -12.77 -13.72 -3.39
CA LEU A 227 -12.08 -14.21 -2.20
C LEU A 227 -12.71 -13.67 -0.91
N SER A 228 -13.17 -12.42 -0.92
CA SER A 228 -13.87 -11.81 0.23
C SER A 228 -15.16 -12.53 0.63
N LYS A 229 -15.72 -13.35 -0.27
CA LYS A 229 -16.93 -14.18 -0.02
C LYS A 229 -16.58 -15.60 0.47
N THR A 230 -15.32 -15.87 0.78
CA THR A 230 -14.82 -17.19 1.21
C THR A 230 -14.14 -17.12 2.59
N ASN A 231 -13.72 -18.27 3.13
CA ASN A 231 -12.90 -18.36 4.34
C ASN A 231 -11.38 -18.40 4.05
N VAL A 232 -10.93 -17.82 2.93
CA VAL A 232 -9.51 -17.87 2.52
C VAL A 232 -8.57 -17.31 3.59
N ALA A 233 -8.99 -16.27 4.32
CA ALA A 233 -8.20 -15.65 5.39
C ALA A 233 -7.85 -16.65 6.51
N GLU A 234 -8.79 -17.51 6.90
CA GLU A 234 -8.59 -18.57 7.88
C GLU A 234 -7.65 -19.65 7.34
N GLN A 235 -7.86 -20.07 6.09
CA GLN A 235 -7.02 -21.09 5.46
C GLN A 235 -5.57 -20.61 5.28
N LEU A 236 -5.34 -19.38 4.83
CA LEU A 236 -3.99 -18.83 4.68
C LEU A 236 -3.28 -18.70 6.02
N VAL A 237 -3.97 -18.26 7.08
CA VAL A 237 -3.38 -18.23 8.44
C VAL A 237 -3.05 -19.64 8.93
N ARG A 238 -3.91 -20.62 8.69
CA ARG A 238 -3.64 -22.03 9.00
C ARG A 238 -2.42 -22.56 8.24
N GLN A 239 -2.29 -22.24 6.96
CA GLN A 239 -1.15 -22.65 6.14
C GLN A 239 0.14 -21.94 6.55
N LEU A 240 0.08 -20.66 6.96
CA LEU A 240 1.22 -19.91 7.47
C LEU A 240 1.81 -20.58 8.72
N ARG A 241 0.96 -21.06 9.64
CA ARG A 241 1.40 -21.78 10.86
C ARG A 241 2.03 -23.15 10.57
N ARG A 242 1.68 -23.76 9.44
CA ARG A 242 2.18 -25.08 9.01
C ARG A 242 3.42 -25.00 8.11
N ALA A 243 3.79 -23.80 7.67
CA ALA A 243 4.88 -23.63 6.72
C ALA A 243 6.24 -23.79 7.41
N GLU A 244 6.99 -24.82 7.01
CA GLU A 244 8.32 -25.12 7.54
C GLU A 244 9.45 -24.58 6.66
N ASN A 245 9.16 -24.27 5.40
CA ASN A 245 10.14 -23.81 4.42
C ASN A 245 9.92 -22.34 4.02
N GLN A 246 11.03 -21.71 3.64
CA GLN A 246 11.08 -20.30 3.27
C GLN A 246 10.21 -19.94 2.07
N GLU A 247 10.28 -20.74 1.00
CA GLU A 247 9.54 -20.49 -0.25
C GLU A 247 8.03 -20.39 0.01
N ARG A 248 7.49 -21.30 0.82
CA ARG A 248 6.06 -21.30 1.17
C ARG A 248 5.68 -20.10 2.02
N LEU A 249 6.53 -19.71 2.96
CA LEU A 249 6.29 -18.55 3.80
C LEU A 249 6.28 -17.25 2.98
N GLU A 250 7.17 -17.12 2.00
CA GLU A 250 7.20 -16.00 1.06
C GLU A 250 5.93 -15.93 0.22
N ILE A 251 5.53 -17.05 -0.42
CA ILE A 251 4.31 -17.10 -1.23
C ILE A 251 3.07 -16.74 -0.40
N ILE A 252 2.93 -17.30 0.80
CA ILE A 252 1.76 -16.99 1.66
C ILE A 252 1.77 -15.51 2.06
N THR A 253 2.93 -14.96 2.39
CA THR A 253 3.05 -13.54 2.78
C THR A 253 2.71 -12.61 1.61
N GLU A 254 3.16 -12.93 0.39
CA GLU A 254 2.82 -12.17 -0.82
C GLU A 254 1.31 -12.17 -1.09
N ILE A 255 0.65 -13.34 -0.99
CA ILE A 255 -0.81 -13.42 -1.10
C ILE A 255 -1.46 -12.54 -0.03
N LEU A 256 -1.04 -12.68 1.23
CA LEU A 256 -1.61 -11.89 2.33
C LEU A 256 -1.47 -10.39 2.12
N GLN A 257 -0.36 -9.91 1.55
CA GLN A 257 -0.16 -8.50 1.21
C GLN A 257 -1.14 -8.02 0.15
N GLN A 258 -1.29 -8.78 -0.95
CA GLN A 258 -2.24 -8.46 -2.02
C GLN A 258 -3.70 -8.45 -1.51
N LEU A 259 -4.06 -9.43 -0.68
CA LEU A 259 -5.40 -9.48 -0.07
C LEU A 259 -5.63 -8.36 0.93
N ALA A 260 -4.58 -7.91 1.61
CA ALA A 260 -4.64 -6.77 2.52
C ALA A 260 -4.80 -5.43 1.79
N GLU A 261 -4.97 -5.37 0.46
CA GLU A 261 -5.42 -4.16 -0.22
C GLU A 261 -6.95 -4.00 -0.18
N ASN A 262 -7.68 -5.09 -0.01
CA ASN A 262 -9.14 -5.10 0.06
C ASN A 262 -9.66 -5.03 1.50
N ASP A 263 -10.57 -4.09 1.76
CA ASP A 263 -11.05 -3.79 3.11
C ASP A 263 -11.80 -4.93 3.81
N THR A 264 -12.60 -5.70 3.08
CA THR A 264 -13.31 -6.87 3.63
C THR A 264 -12.33 -7.98 4.01
N LEU A 265 -11.36 -8.25 3.13
CA LEU A 265 -10.31 -9.23 3.37
C LEU A 265 -9.38 -8.81 4.52
N LYS A 266 -9.02 -7.52 4.64
CA LYS A 266 -8.28 -6.99 5.81
C LYS A 266 -8.98 -7.36 7.12
N LEU A 267 -10.30 -7.16 7.21
CA LEU A 267 -11.05 -7.51 8.41
C LEU A 267 -11.04 -9.01 8.67
N GLN A 268 -11.30 -9.82 7.65
CA GLN A 268 -11.28 -11.28 7.78
C GLN A 268 -9.92 -11.79 8.24
N LEU A 269 -8.82 -11.21 7.77
CA LEU A 269 -7.46 -11.54 8.22
C LEU A 269 -7.19 -11.17 9.67
N VAL A 270 -7.77 -10.06 10.15
CA VAL A 270 -7.70 -9.69 11.57
C VAL A 270 -8.56 -10.63 12.42
N GLU A 271 -9.76 -10.98 11.95
CA GLU A 271 -10.71 -11.85 12.66
C GLU A 271 -10.27 -13.31 12.70
N SER A 272 -9.63 -13.82 11.63
CA SER A 272 -9.12 -15.19 11.59
C SER A 272 -7.96 -15.43 12.57
N ARG A 273 -7.33 -14.36 13.06
CA ARG A 273 -6.42 -14.42 14.20
C ARG A 273 -7.14 -14.45 15.55
N CYS A 274 -8.37 -13.92 15.63
CA CYS A 274 -9.18 -13.88 16.85
C CYS A 274 -10.05 -15.12 17.04
N SER A 275 -10.40 -15.85 15.97
CA SER A 275 -11.38 -16.95 15.99
C SER A 275 -10.91 -18.28 16.62
N GLU A 276 -9.67 -18.37 17.13
CA GLU A 276 -9.16 -19.52 17.87
C GLU A 276 -8.73 -19.18 19.31
N CYS A 277 -9.52 -18.39 20.03
CA CYS A 277 -9.41 -18.27 21.50
C CYS A 277 -10.76 -18.53 22.19
N PRO A 278 -11.22 -19.79 22.28
CA PRO A 278 -12.24 -20.17 23.25
C PRO A 278 -11.54 -20.43 24.59
N GLY A 279 -11.50 -19.42 25.46
CA GLY A 279 -11.10 -19.57 26.87
C GLY A 279 -9.98 -18.60 27.28
N GLY A 280 -10.30 -17.71 28.21
CA GLY A 280 -9.34 -16.77 28.79
C GLY A 280 -8.23 -17.50 29.54
N ALA A 281 -7.06 -17.54 28.93
CA ALA A 281 -5.75 -17.55 29.59
C ALA A 281 -4.72 -17.08 28.55
N PRO A 282 -3.72 -16.25 28.91
CA PRO A 282 -2.58 -16.06 28.04
C PRO A 282 -1.88 -17.42 27.99
N ALA A 283 -2.00 -18.11 26.85
CA ALA A 283 -1.25 -19.34 26.63
C ALA A 283 0.23 -18.99 26.51
N GLU A 284 0.89 -18.83 27.65
CA GLU A 284 2.31 -19.18 27.82
C GLU A 284 2.40 -20.70 27.67
N GLY A 285 2.38 -21.16 26.42
CA GLY A 285 2.67 -22.54 26.01
C GLY A 285 3.76 -22.51 24.94
N PRO A 286 4.50 -23.62 24.73
CA PRO A 286 5.70 -23.71 23.90
C PRO A 286 5.37 -23.70 22.38
N GLY A 287 4.63 -22.69 21.97
CA GLY A 287 4.23 -22.32 20.61
C GLY A 287 4.22 -20.79 20.45
N THR A 288 4.92 -20.06 21.32
CA THR A 288 5.39 -18.71 21.01
C THR A 288 6.05 -18.76 19.62
N PRO A 289 5.69 -17.89 18.66
CA PRO A 289 6.62 -17.53 17.62
C PRO A 289 7.80 -16.88 18.35
N GLN A 290 8.79 -17.69 18.73
CA GLN A 290 10.10 -17.26 19.16
C GLN A 290 10.69 -16.51 17.99
N SER A 291 10.36 -15.22 17.92
CA SER A 291 10.76 -14.27 16.90
C SER A 291 10.37 -14.67 15.46
N TRP A 292 9.87 -13.73 14.67
CA TRP A 292 9.86 -13.93 13.21
C TRP A 292 11.29 -14.03 12.63
N LYS A 293 12.34 -14.01 13.47
CA LYS A 293 13.69 -14.45 13.09
C LYS A 293 13.77 -15.97 12.85
N ALA A 294 12.89 -16.77 13.45
CA ALA A 294 12.87 -18.22 13.24
C ALA A 294 12.17 -18.63 11.92
N THR A 295 11.41 -17.72 11.30
CA THR A 295 10.66 -18.01 10.07
C THR A 295 11.48 -17.78 8.79
N GLY A 296 12.70 -17.21 8.86
CA GLY A 296 13.54 -16.93 7.68
C GLY A 296 12.98 -15.87 6.71
N ILE A 297 11.69 -15.50 6.80
CA ILE A 297 11.05 -14.43 6.03
C ILE A 297 11.79 -13.11 6.27
N PRO A 298 12.13 -12.34 5.22
CA PRO A 298 12.62 -11.00 5.40
C PRO A 298 11.63 -10.20 6.26
N GLU A 299 12.13 -9.44 7.24
CA GLU A 299 11.25 -8.74 8.19
C GLU A 299 10.33 -7.71 7.48
N ARG A 300 10.79 -7.17 6.35
CA ARG A 300 10.09 -6.13 5.58
C ARG A 300 8.71 -6.55 5.05
N PRO A 301 8.52 -7.67 4.34
CA PRO A 301 7.19 -8.13 3.96
C PRO A 301 6.17 -8.25 5.10
N ILE A 302 6.61 -8.76 6.26
CA ILE A 302 5.74 -8.87 7.44
C ILE A 302 5.40 -7.48 7.98
N SER A 303 6.39 -6.59 8.06
CA SER A 303 6.19 -5.20 8.45
C SER A 303 5.17 -4.50 7.55
N ASP A 304 5.32 -4.63 6.23
CA ASP A 304 4.43 -4.00 5.26
C ASP A 304 3.00 -4.53 5.38
N LEU A 305 2.83 -5.83 5.59
CA LEU A 305 1.52 -6.44 5.87
C LEU A 305 0.90 -5.88 7.16
N VAL A 306 1.67 -5.79 8.26
CA VAL A 306 1.17 -5.23 9.53
C VAL A 306 0.71 -3.80 9.33
N ILE A 307 1.50 -2.96 8.66
CA ILE A 307 1.13 -1.56 8.40
C ILE A 307 -0.12 -1.50 7.53
N SER A 308 -0.23 -2.30 6.48
CA SER A 308 -1.41 -2.36 5.60
C SER A 308 -2.69 -2.67 6.38
N LEU A 309 -2.65 -3.63 7.30
CA LEU A 309 -3.79 -3.99 8.15
C LEU A 309 -4.20 -2.85 9.10
N LEU A 310 -3.28 -1.97 9.48
CA LEU A 310 -3.54 -0.82 10.35
C LEU A 310 -4.09 0.40 9.59
N LEU A 311 -4.09 0.40 8.25
CA LEU A 311 -4.60 1.53 7.48
C LEU A 311 -6.14 1.66 7.53
N ARG A 312 -6.88 0.60 7.84
CA ARG A 312 -8.34 0.64 7.97
C ARG A 312 -8.77 0.78 9.43
N ASP A 313 -9.68 1.71 9.73
CA ASP A 313 -10.04 2.08 11.11
C ASP A 313 -10.59 0.91 11.94
N GLU A 314 -11.53 0.13 11.40
CA GLU A 314 -12.10 -1.01 12.14
C GLU A 314 -11.04 -2.11 12.40
N SER A 315 -10.19 -2.40 11.42
CA SER A 315 -9.09 -3.37 11.53
C SER A 315 -8.07 -2.91 12.57
N MET A 316 -7.67 -1.64 12.49
CA MET A 316 -6.78 -1.00 13.45
C MET A 316 -7.36 -1.05 14.87
N GLN A 317 -8.65 -0.73 15.06
CA GLN A 317 -9.26 -0.74 16.38
C GLN A 317 -9.28 -2.14 16.99
N LYS A 318 -9.57 -3.18 16.18
CA LYS A 318 -9.49 -4.58 16.61
C LYS A 318 -8.06 -5.00 16.98
N LEU A 319 -7.07 -4.58 16.19
CA LEU A 319 -5.66 -4.88 16.45
C LEU A 319 -5.08 -4.10 17.65
N PHE A 320 -5.66 -2.94 17.98
CA PHE A 320 -5.30 -2.17 19.16
C PHE A 320 -5.85 -2.82 20.42
N ALA A 321 -7.13 -3.24 20.39
CA ALA A 321 -7.86 -3.85 21.49
C ALA A 321 -7.63 -3.11 22.83
N ASN A 322 -7.80 -1.79 22.85
CA ASN A 322 -7.60 -0.94 24.04
C ASN A 322 -6.19 -1.09 24.68
N GLY A 323 -5.16 -1.34 23.86
CA GLY A 323 -3.79 -1.54 24.28
C GLY A 323 -3.45 -2.98 24.70
N THR A 324 -4.37 -3.94 24.58
CA THR A 324 -4.11 -5.36 24.87
C THR A 324 -3.93 -6.21 23.62
N GLY A 325 -4.01 -5.62 22.42
CA GLY A 325 -3.87 -6.34 21.16
C GLY A 325 -2.45 -6.86 20.95
N LEU A 326 -2.32 -8.06 20.38
CA LEU A 326 -1.03 -8.74 20.21
C LEU A 326 -0.03 -7.90 19.39
N ILE A 327 -0.49 -7.24 18.33
CA ILE A 327 0.36 -6.36 17.51
C ILE A 327 0.83 -5.16 18.33
N TYR A 328 -0.06 -4.52 19.09
CA TYR A 328 0.28 -3.39 19.94
C TYR A 328 1.32 -3.79 21.00
N GLN A 329 1.15 -4.94 21.67
CA GLN A 329 2.11 -5.44 22.66
C GLN A 329 3.51 -5.72 22.09
N LYS A 330 3.62 -5.99 20.78
CA LYS A 330 4.93 -6.20 20.12
C LYS A 330 5.65 -4.90 19.77
N ILE A 331 4.96 -3.77 19.68
CA ILE A 331 5.56 -2.48 19.31
C ILE A 331 6.75 -2.13 20.19
N SER A 332 6.66 -2.36 21.50
CA SER A 332 7.76 -2.04 22.41
C SER A 332 9.05 -2.78 22.06
N ASN A 333 8.93 -4.07 21.70
CA ASN A 333 10.08 -4.85 21.24
C ASN A 333 10.62 -4.36 19.89
N TRP A 334 9.77 -3.82 19.01
CA TRP A 334 10.17 -3.29 17.70
C TRP A 334 10.94 -1.99 17.84
N LEU A 335 10.40 -1.05 18.61
CA LEU A 335 11.03 0.25 18.90
C LEU A 335 12.37 0.07 19.62
N MET A 336 12.47 -0.88 20.55
CA MET A 336 13.71 -1.12 21.29
C MET A 336 14.70 -2.06 20.58
N SER A 337 14.36 -2.55 19.39
CA SER A 337 15.28 -3.39 18.62
C SER A 337 16.47 -2.60 18.06
N GLN A 338 17.51 -3.32 17.62
CA GLN A 338 18.64 -2.73 16.88
C GLN A 338 18.40 -2.68 15.36
N ASN A 339 17.25 -3.16 14.89
CA ASN A 339 16.94 -3.18 13.45
C ASN A 339 16.11 -1.94 13.08
N ALA A 340 16.68 -1.07 12.26
CA ALA A 340 16.01 0.13 11.75
C ALA A 340 14.65 -0.18 11.08
N GLN A 341 14.53 -1.30 10.36
CA GLN A 341 13.26 -1.71 9.74
C GLN A 341 12.18 -2.02 10.79
N LEU A 342 12.54 -2.67 11.90
CA LEU A 342 11.59 -2.94 12.98
C LEU A 342 11.25 -1.67 13.74
N GLN A 343 12.22 -0.79 14.00
CA GLN A 343 11.96 0.52 14.61
C GLN A 343 11.02 1.36 13.75
N LEU A 344 11.23 1.40 12.43
CA LEU A 344 10.35 2.02 11.46
C LEU A 344 8.95 1.42 11.54
N THR A 345 8.84 0.09 11.55
CA THR A 345 7.56 -0.63 11.67
C THR A 345 6.83 -0.28 12.96
N GLY A 346 7.55 -0.26 14.09
CA GLY A 346 7.02 0.15 15.39
C GLY A 346 6.49 1.57 15.37
N ALA A 347 7.27 2.51 14.86
CA ALA A 347 6.88 3.91 14.80
C ALA A 347 5.67 4.14 13.86
N LEU A 348 5.65 3.52 12.69
CA LEU A 348 4.52 3.56 11.77
C LEU A 348 3.26 2.91 12.37
N ALA A 349 3.42 1.80 13.10
CA ALA A 349 2.30 1.16 13.78
C ALA A 349 1.71 2.08 14.85
N VAL A 350 2.53 2.74 15.68
CA VAL A 350 2.03 3.73 16.66
C VAL A 350 1.31 4.88 15.96
N ALA A 351 1.88 5.42 14.87
CA ALA A 351 1.26 6.50 14.11
C ALA A 351 -0.12 6.12 13.56
N ASN A 352 -0.29 4.87 13.09
CA ASN A 352 -1.57 4.36 12.59
C ASN A 352 -2.56 4.00 13.70
N PHE A 353 -2.08 3.56 14.87
CA PHE A 353 -2.94 3.41 16.06
C PHE A 353 -3.41 4.78 16.59
N ALA A 354 -2.60 5.82 16.44
CA ALA A 354 -2.85 7.20 16.89
C ALA A 354 -3.77 7.99 15.96
N ARG A 355 -4.86 7.38 15.47
CA ARG A 355 -5.79 8.04 14.52
C ARG A 355 -7.12 8.48 15.14
N ASN A 356 -7.31 8.20 16.43
CA ASN A 356 -8.44 8.71 17.21
C ASN A 356 -8.01 9.05 18.64
N ASP A 357 -8.74 9.97 19.26
CA ASP A 357 -8.41 10.50 20.58
C ASP A 357 -8.33 9.42 21.66
N SER A 358 -9.23 8.43 21.64
CA SER A 358 -9.27 7.36 22.65
C SER A 358 -8.00 6.51 22.65
N ASN A 359 -7.52 6.13 21.47
CA ASN A 359 -6.28 5.37 21.33
C ASN A 359 -5.07 6.23 21.69
N CYS A 360 -5.03 7.48 21.22
CA CYS A 360 -3.95 8.41 21.57
C CYS A 360 -3.81 8.58 23.09
N VAL A 361 -4.92 8.83 23.80
CA VAL A 361 -4.93 8.97 25.27
C VAL A 361 -4.46 7.68 25.93
N LYS A 362 -4.99 6.53 25.49
CA LYS A 362 -4.59 5.24 26.05
C LYS A 362 -3.11 4.94 25.85
N MET A 363 -2.56 5.24 24.68
CA MET A 363 -1.15 4.98 24.37
C MET A 363 -0.18 5.86 25.16
N VAL A 364 -0.54 7.14 25.38
CA VAL A 364 0.24 8.03 26.25
C VAL A 364 0.23 7.52 27.70
N GLN A 365 -0.93 7.09 28.22
CA GLN A 365 -1.03 6.44 29.55
C GLN A 365 -0.19 5.15 29.67
N LEU A 366 0.03 4.43 28.57
CA LEU A 366 0.84 3.21 28.51
C LEU A 366 2.35 3.51 28.33
N GLY A 367 2.75 4.78 28.27
CA GLY A 367 4.17 5.19 28.23
C GLY A 367 4.86 4.99 26.88
N ILE A 368 4.10 4.99 25.76
CA ILE A 368 4.71 4.82 24.43
C ILE A 368 5.61 6.00 24.04
N VAL A 369 5.35 7.18 24.60
CA VAL A 369 6.04 8.44 24.29
C VAL A 369 7.52 8.32 24.56
N HIS A 370 7.92 7.83 25.75
CA HIS A 370 9.32 7.64 26.09
C HIS A 370 10.06 6.72 25.11
N GLN A 371 9.42 5.64 24.65
CA GLN A 371 10.03 4.71 23.70
C GLN A 371 10.24 5.35 22.32
N LEU A 372 9.32 6.22 21.88
CA LEU A 372 9.49 6.98 20.64
C LEU A 372 10.64 8.00 20.76
N LEU A 373 10.77 8.66 21.91
CA LEU A 373 11.86 9.60 22.16
C LEU A 373 13.22 8.88 22.19
N ASP A 374 13.31 7.72 22.84
CA ASP A 374 14.52 6.90 22.86
C ASP A 374 14.94 6.44 21.45
N VAL A 375 13.96 6.13 20.58
CA VAL A 375 14.22 5.83 19.16
C VAL A 375 14.75 7.06 18.43
N LEU A 376 14.16 8.25 18.64
CA LEU A 376 14.65 9.48 18.01
C LEU A 376 16.07 9.81 18.45
N GLU A 377 16.40 9.66 19.73
CA GLU A 377 17.73 9.94 20.29
C GLU A 377 18.83 9.05 19.70
N LYS A 378 18.51 7.78 19.44
CA LYS A 378 19.44 6.87 18.77
C LYS A 378 19.71 7.25 17.32
N HIS A 379 18.79 7.97 16.68
CA HIS A 379 18.86 8.28 15.26
C HIS A 379 19.35 9.70 14.96
N VAL A 380 19.81 10.49 15.93
CA VAL A 380 20.07 11.92 15.67
C VAL A 380 21.31 12.17 14.79
N GLU A 381 22.39 11.39 14.94
CA GLU A 381 23.67 11.65 14.24
C GLU A 381 23.82 10.88 12.93
N GLU A 382 23.72 9.55 12.98
CA GLU A 382 23.86 8.65 11.82
C GLU A 382 22.60 7.78 11.66
N GLY A 383 21.43 8.35 11.93
CA GLY A 383 20.18 7.61 11.94
C GLY A 383 19.41 7.60 10.62
N ASP A 384 18.58 6.58 10.49
CA ASP A 384 17.59 6.47 9.41
C ASP A 384 16.52 7.58 9.48
N VAL A 385 16.48 8.41 8.43
CA VAL A 385 15.52 9.52 8.25
C VAL A 385 14.08 9.02 8.23
N THR A 386 13.83 7.82 7.72
CA THR A 386 12.48 7.23 7.66
C THR A 386 11.99 6.89 9.07
N VAL A 387 12.87 6.39 9.94
CA VAL A 387 12.56 6.12 11.36
C VAL A 387 12.25 7.42 12.08
N GLN A 388 13.09 8.45 11.91
CA GLN A 388 12.85 9.78 12.49
C GLN A 388 11.49 10.35 12.07
N HIS A 389 11.20 10.31 10.77
CA HIS A 389 9.93 10.78 10.21
C HIS A 389 8.72 10.03 10.78
N ALA A 390 8.81 8.70 10.89
CA ALA A 390 7.75 7.87 11.43
C ALA A 390 7.52 8.13 12.92
N ALA A 391 8.59 8.22 13.72
CA ALA A 391 8.50 8.46 15.15
C ALA A 391 7.95 9.87 15.46
N LEU A 392 8.40 10.90 14.74
CA LEU A 392 7.80 12.25 14.84
C LEU A 392 6.35 12.27 14.37
N SER A 393 5.98 11.49 13.33
CA SER A 393 4.59 11.38 12.91
C SER A 393 3.70 10.76 13.99
N ALA A 394 4.20 9.76 14.71
CA ALA A 394 3.53 9.17 15.86
C ALA A 394 3.36 10.21 16.98
N LEU A 395 4.43 10.89 17.41
CA LEU A 395 4.37 11.94 18.45
C LEU A 395 3.40 13.06 18.08
N ARG A 396 3.44 13.54 16.84
CA ARG A 396 2.50 14.57 16.35
C ARG A 396 1.05 14.13 16.52
N ASN A 397 0.73 12.88 16.16
CA ASN A 397 -0.63 12.36 16.27
C ASN A 397 -1.05 12.18 17.74
N LEU A 398 -0.14 11.72 18.59
CA LEU A 398 -0.37 11.60 20.03
C LEU A 398 -0.60 12.96 20.70
N ALA A 399 -0.05 14.05 20.17
CA ALA A 399 -0.24 15.42 20.66
C ALA A 399 -1.56 16.09 20.22
N ILE A 400 -2.38 15.43 19.38
CA ILE A 400 -3.65 16.01 18.91
C ILE A 400 -4.67 16.19 20.05
N PRO A 401 -4.94 15.21 20.94
CA PRO A 401 -5.89 15.38 22.04
C PRO A 401 -5.38 16.39 23.08
N VAL A 402 -6.29 17.19 23.66
CA VAL A 402 -5.92 18.23 24.64
C VAL A 402 -5.27 17.64 25.90
N ILE A 403 -5.80 16.53 26.42
CA ILE A 403 -5.30 15.87 27.64
C ILE A 403 -3.84 15.39 27.44
N ASN A 404 -3.52 14.89 26.25
CA ASN A 404 -2.19 14.38 25.95
C ASN A 404 -1.14 15.49 25.88
N LYS A 405 -1.49 16.70 25.43
CA LYS A 405 -0.52 17.80 25.31
C LYS A 405 0.14 18.08 26.66
N VAL A 406 -0.67 18.18 27.72
CA VAL A 406 -0.19 18.44 29.08
C VAL A 406 0.77 17.34 29.53
N GLN A 407 0.35 16.07 29.45
CA GLN A 407 1.18 14.94 29.87
C GLN A 407 2.46 14.82 29.03
N MET A 408 2.39 15.01 27.71
CA MET A 408 3.56 14.95 26.83
C MET A 408 4.56 16.08 27.10
N LEU A 409 4.07 17.27 27.49
CA LEU A 409 4.93 18.37 27.92
C LEU A 409 5.59 18.05 29.27
N GLU A 410 4.85 17.52 30.25
CA GLU A 410 5.41 17.06 31.53
C GLU A 410 6.47 15.95 31.36
N GLU A 411 6.29 15.07 30.36
CA GLU A 411 7.26 14.03 29.99
C GLU A 411 8.49 14.55 29.22
N GLY A 412 8.57 15.86 28.96
CA GLY A 412 9.72 16.52 28.34
C GLY A 412 9.82 16.32 26.81
N VAL A 413 8.70 16.08 26.12
CA VAL A 413 8.71 15.84 24.67
C VAL A 413 9.26 17.05 23.91
N ALA A 414 8.84 18.26 24.27
CA ALA A 414 9.21 19.49 23.56
C ALA A 414 10.72 19.75 23.60
N GLU A 415 11.35 19.47 24.73
CA GLU A 415 12.79 19.61 24.98
C GLU A 415 13.57 18.53 24.25
N ARG A 416 13.15 17.26 24.37
CA ARG A 416 13.88 16.13 23.78
C ARG A 416 13.87 16.17 22.25
N ILE A 417 12.77 16.54 21.61
CA ILE A 417 12.72 16.57 20.14
C ILE A 417 13.52 17.73 19.52
N GLN A 418 13.92 18.75 20.29
CA GLN A 418 14.75 19.86 19.78
C GLN A 418 16.13 19.43 19.33
N MET A 419 16.64 18.28 19.79
CA MET A 419 17.87 17.68 19.25
C MET A 419 17.83 17.47 17.73
N LEU A 420 16.63 17.43 17.12
CA LEU A 420 16.41 17.29 15.68
C LEU A 420 16.39 18.64 14.94
N LEU A 421 16.53 19.78 15.62
CA LEU A 421 16.68 21.09 14.96
C LEU A 421 17.89 21.13 14.02
N ARG A 422 18.94 20.34 14.30
CA ARG A 422 20.12 20.16 13.45
C ARG A 422 19.88 19.32 12.19
N SER A 423 18.70 18.72 12.03
CA SER A 423 18.39 17.92 10.84
C SER A 423 18.31 18.81 9.60
N GLU A 424 18.93 18.38 8.52
CA GLU A 424 18.83 18.99 7.19
C GLU A 424 17.80 18.30 6.29
N MET A 425 17.07 17.30 6.81
CA MET A 425 16.12 16.52 6.03
C MET A 425 14.70 17.12 6.11
N PRO A 426 14.13 17.63 5.00
CA PRO A 426 12.83 18.30 5.01
C PRO A 426 11.66 17.48 5.59
N PRO A 427 11.56 16.16 5.35
CA PRO A 427 10.52 15.34 5.96
C PRO A 427 10.57 15.27 7.49
N VAL A 428 11.77 15.41 8.08
CA VAL A 428 11.99 15.41 9.53
C VAL A 428 11.69 16.79 10.09
N GLN A 429 12.19 17.84 9.45
CA GLN A 429 11.92 19.24 9.81
C GLN A 429 10.41 19.52 9.83
N PHE A 430 9.70 19.14 8.77
CA PHE A 430 8.25 19.31 8.69
C PHE A 430 7.49 18.63 9.84
N LYS A 431 7.88 17.39 10.18
CA LYS A 431 7.22 16.65 11.26
C LYS A 431 7.61 17.15 12.65
N LEU A 432 8.85 17.60 12.84
CA LEU A 432 9.31 18.24 14.08
C LEU A 432 8.50 19.51 14.37
N LEU A 433 8.45 20.42 13.40
CA LEU A 433 7.71 21.68 13.49
C LEU A 433 6.23 21.44 13.76
N GLY A 434 5.64 20.47 13.04
CA GLY A 434 4.24 20.11 13.25
C GLY A 434 3.97 19.49 14.61
N THR A 435 4.91 18.73 15.19
CA THR A 435 4.79 18.17 16.54
C THR A 435 4.82 19.29 17.59
N LEU A 436 5.80 20.19 17.51
CA LEU A 436 5.90 21.35 18.40
C LEU A 436 4.62 22.21 18.33
N ARG A 437 4.11 22.49 17.13
CA ARG A 437 2.86 23.26 16.98
C ARG A 437 1.67 22.58 17.65
N MET A 438 1.53 21.24 17.52
CA MET A 438 0.44 20.52 18.20
C MET A 438 0.58 20.59 19.72
N LEU A 439 1.78 20.47 20.26
CA LEU A 439 2.03 20.57 21.71
C LEU A 439 1.70 21.96 22.26
N LEU A 440 1.96 23.02 21.49
CA LEU A 440 1.71 24.40 21.93
C LEU A 440 0.23 24.81 21.96
N ASP A 441 -0.65 24.08 21.26
CA ASP A 441 -2.03 24.51 21.11
C ASP A 441 -2.77 24.52 22.46
N GLY A 442 -3.05 25.73 22.93
CA GLY A 442 -3.66 26.00 24.24
C GLY A 442 -2.70 25.95 25.43
N GLN A 443 -1.39 25.78 25.21
CA GLN A 443 -0.38 25.60 26.28
C GLN A 443 0.47 26.86 26.43
N VAL A 444 0.11 27.73 27.38
CA VAL A 444 0.73 29.06 27.57
C VAL A 444 2.20 28.93 28.01
N GLU A 445 2.47 28.15 29.05
CA GLU A 445 3.82 27.99 29.62
C GLU A 445 4.79 27.39 28.60
N ALA A 446 4.38 26.33 27.88
CA ALA A 446 5.20 25.75 26.82
C ALA A 446 5.48 26.74 25.68
N ALA A 447 4.49 27.56 25.29
CA ALA A 447 4.67 28.59 24.26
C ALA A 447 5.62 29.70 24.73
N GLU A 448 5.60 30.02 26.02
CA GLU A 448 6.48 31.01 26.62
C GLU A 448 7.93 30.52 26.73
N ILE A 449 8.14 29.26 27.16
CA ILE A 449 9.47 28.64 27.23
C ILE A 449 10.08 28.51 25.83
N LEU A 450 9.37 27.88 24.90
CA LEU A 450 9.87 27.68 23.53
C LEU A 450 10.01 29.01 22.78
N GLY A 451 9.12 29.97 23.04
CA GLY A 451 9.13 31.28 22.40
C GLY A 451 10.28 32.19 22.83
N GLN A 452 11.02 31.80 23.87
CA GLN A 452 12.21 32.49 24.35
C GLN A 452 13.50 31.76 24.02
N ASP A 453 13.46 30.54 23.45
CA ASP A 453 14.65 29.79 23.09
C ASP A 453 15.32 30.37 21.81
N PRO A 454 16.52 30.97 21.92
CA PRO A 454 17.20 31.55 20.77
C PRO A 454 17.60 30.49 19.73
N ALA A 455 17.89 29.26 20.14
CA ALA A 455 18.31 28.21 19.21
C ALA A 455 17.15 27.81 18.29
N LEU A 456 15.97 27.55 18.87
CA LEU A 456 14.75 27.31 18.13
C LEU A 456 14.39 28.49 17.21
N LEU A 457 14.33 29.71 17.74
CA LEU A 457 13.90 30.88 16.96
C LEU A 457 14.82 31.15 15.75
N ASN A 458 16.14 31.08 15.95
CA ASN A 458 17.09 31.25 14.85
C ASN A 458 16.91 30.18 13.77
N ARG A 459 16.67 28.93 14.16
CA ARG A 459 16.43 27.84 13.21
C ARG A 459 15.08 27.98 12.49
N LEU A 460 14.04 28.43 13.18
CA LEU A 460 12.74 28.73 12.57
C LEU A 460 12.86 29.80 11.48
N VAL A 461 13.56 30.89 11.79
CA VAL A 461 13.81 31.99 10.85
C VAL A 461 14.56 31.50 9.62
N GLN A 462 15.59 30.65 9.81
CA GLN A 462 16.30 30.02 8.70
C GLN A 462 15.37 29.18 7.81
N TRP A 463 14.49 28.37 8.41
CA TRP A 463 13.51 27.57 7.67
C TRP A 463 12.42 28.41 7.00
N CYS A 464 12.08 29.58 7.53
CA CYS A 464 11.22 30.54 6.86
C CYS A 464 11.85 31.14 5.58
N GLU A 465 13.19 31.13 5.46
CA GLU A 465 13.92 31.55 4.26
C GLU A 465 14.11 30.42 3.22
N ALA A 466 13.93 29.17 3.62
CA ALA A 466 14.20 27.99 2.79
C ALA A 466 13.15 27.79 1.68
N LYS A 467 13.31 28.51 0.56
CA LYS A 467 12.38 28.49 -0.59
C LYS A 467 12.26 27.13 -1.30
N GLU A 468 13.26 26.27 -1.15
CA GLU A 468 13.29 24.95 -1.81
C GLU A 468 12.24 23.98 -1.24
N HIS A 469 11.75 24.25 -0.03
CA HIS A 469 10.84 23.36 0.69
C HIS A 469 9.65 24.13 1.28
N ALA A 470 8.68 24.48 0.42
CA ALA A 470 7.48 25.24 0.78
C ALA A 470 6.71 24.64 1.98
N GLY A 471 6.70 23.31 2.12
CA GLY A 471 6.07 22.64 3.28
C GLY A 471 6.75 22.98 4.60
N VAL A 472 8.09 22.93 4.66
CA VAL A 472 8.86 23.28 5.87
C VAL A 472 8.73 24.77 6.16
N GLN A 473 8.85 25.61 5.13
CA GLN A 473 8.67 27.05 5.22
C GLN A 473 7.28 27.40 5.80
N GLY A 474 6.22 26.77 5.30
CA GLY A 474 4.87 26.95 5.79
C GLY A 474 4.73 26.55 7.26
N GLU A 475 5.24 25.39 7.64
CA GLU A 475 5.15 24.91 9.02
C GLU A 475 5.95 25.77 10.00
N ALA A 476 7.12 26.27 9.60
CA ALA A 476 7.96 27.18 10.41
C ALA A 476 7.23 28.51 10.68
N ASN A 477 6.63 29.11 9.64
CA ASN A 477 5.83 30.32 9.77
C ASN A 477 4.64 30.13 10.73
N ARG A 478 3.94 29.00 10.60
CA ARG A 478 2.81 28.66 11.49
C ARG A 478 3.25 28.43 12.92
N LEU A 479 4.43 27.87 13.16
CA LEU A 479 4.98 27.71 14.50
C LEU A 479 5.33 29.07 15.13
N LEU A 480 5.97 29.99 14.38
CA LEU A 480 6.18 31.37 14.84
C LEU A 480 4.87 32.06 15.23
N ALA A 481 3.83 31.92 14.40
CA ALA A 481 2.51 32.47 14.70
C ALA A 481 1.91 31.85 15.97
N SER A 482 2.08 30.55 16.15
CA SER A 482 1.56 29.80 17.30
C SER A 482 2.23 30.22 18.62
N LEU A 483 3.56 30.44 18.61
CA LEU A 483 4.30 30.94 19.77
C LEU A 483 3.72 32.26 20.29
N LEU A 484 3.45 33.23 19.40
CA LEU A 484 2.81 34.50 19.77
C LEU A 484 1.37 34.31 20.26
N ARG A 485 0.58 33.50 19.53
CA ARG A 485 -0.84 33.30 19.82
C ARG A 485 -1.09 32.67 21.20
N HIS A 486 -0.26 31.71 21.58
CA HIS A 486 -0.46 30.94 22.80
C HIS A 486 0.27 31.52 24.00
N SER A 487 1.48 32.09 23.84
CA SER A 487 2.19 32.72 24.96
C SER A 487 1.57 34.03 25.41
N LYS A 488 1.19 34.91 24.46
CA LYS A 488 0.79 36.30 24.72
C LYS A 488 1.79 37.05 25.61
N SER A 489 3.06 36.66 25.55
CA SER A 489 4.14 37.15 26.41
C SER A 489 4.95 38.24 25.71
N GLN A 490 5.30 39.30 26.44
CA GLN A 490 6.12 40.39 25.90
C GLN A 490 7.53 39.91 25.58
N GLU A 491 8.06 39.00 26.40
CA GLU A 491 9.38 38.40 26.26
C GLU A 491 9.46 37.59 24.96
N VAL A 492 8.41 36.83 24.63
CA VAL A 492 8.31 36.10 23.36
C VAL A 492 8.21 37.05 22.17
N VAL A 493 7.42 38.13 22.27
CA VAL A 493 7.35 39.16 21.21
C VAL A 493 8.73 39.76 20.95
N ARG A 494 9.46 40.11 22.01
CA ARG A 494 10.82 40.65 21.92
C ARG A 494 11.78 39.64 21.29
N ALA A 495 11.80 38.40 21.77
CA ALA A 495 12.70 37.35 21.27
C ALA A 495 12.47 37.06 19.78
N ILE A 496 11.20 36.96 19.33
CA ILE A 496 10.87 36.76 17.91
C ILE A 496 11.29 37.97 17.06
N GLN A 497 11.14 39.20 17.59
CA GLN A 497 11.59 40.39 16.91
C GLN A 497 13.13 40.45 16.78
N GLU A 498 13.86 40.12 17.84
CA GLU A 498 15.33 40.04 17.85
C GLU A 498 15.86 38.99 16.87
N ALA A 499 15.18 37.84 16.76
CA ALA A 499 15.46 36.82 15.76
C ALA A 499 15.06 37.23 14.32
N ARG A 500 14.41 38.39 14.13
CA ARG A 500 13.86 38.87 12.85
C ARG A 500 12.73 38.00 12.29
N GLY A 501 11.96 37.35 13.15
CA GLY A 501 10.82 36.50 12.79
C GLY A 501 9.58 37.27 12.31
N MET A 502 9.40 38.52 12.75
CA MET A 502 8.19 39.31 12.45
C MET A 502 7.97 39.52 10.94
N LYS A 503 9.05 39.68 10.15
CA LYS A 503 8.95 39.88 8.68
C LYS A 503 8.26 38.72 7.96
N TYR A 504 8.45 37.49 8.44
CA TYR A 504 7.81 36.33 7.81
C TYR A 504 6.35 36.18 8.21
N LEU A 505 5.97 36.59 9.42
CA LEU A 505 4.57 36.69 9.80
C LEU A 505 3.84 37.75 8.95
N VAL A 506 4.47 38.90 8.69
CA VAL A 506 3.93 39.90 7.77
C VAL A 506 3.81 39.37 6.34
N THR A 507 4.79 38.57 5.88
CA THR A 507 4.71 37.93 4.54
C THR A 507 3.61 36.85 4.50
N MET A 508 3.38 36.15 5.61
CA MET A 508 2.36 35.11 5.73
C MET A 508 0.93 35.66 5.66
N THR A 509 0.71 36.96 5.92
CA THR A 509 -0.63 37.58 5.74
C THR A 509 -1.08 37.57 4.29
N THR A 510 -0.17 37.49 3.32
CA THR A 510 -0.46 37.42 1.89
C THR A 510 -0.24 36.01 1.32
N SER A 511 -0.25 34.98 2.15
CA SER A 511 -0.23 33.58 1.71
C SER A 511 -1.43 33.26 0.82
N GLU A 512 -1.29 32.31 -0.11
CA GLU A 512 -2.42 31.77 -0.90
C GLU A 512 -3.43 30.99 -0.04
N HIS A 513 -3.05 30.58 1.18
CA HIS A 513 -3.90 29.80 2.08
C HIS A 513 -4.53 30.68 3.15
N ALA A 514 -5.86 30.83 3.12
CA ALA A 514 -6.62 31.64 4.08
C ALA A 514 -6.38 31.26 5.55
N ILE A 515 -6.12 29.98 5.84
CA ILE A 515 -5.78 29.51 7.20
C ILE A 515 -4.48 30.17 7.68
N MET A 516 -3.46 30.23 6.84
CA MET A 516 -2.19 30.86 7.17
C MET A 516 -2.33 32.38 7.31
N GLN A 517 -3.08 33.02 6.40
CA GLN A 517 -3.38 34.45 6.52
C GLN A 517 -4.03 34.76 7.88
N ASN A 518 -5.03 33.97 8.26
CA ASN A 518 -5.75 34.09 9.52
C ASN A 518 -4.83 33.91 10.74
N GLU A 519 -3.98 32.88 10.74
CA GLU A 519 -3.04 32.61 11.84
C GLU A 519 -2.04 33.77 12.00
N ALA A 520 -1.51 34.30 10.90
CA ALA A 520 -0.60 35.44 10.89
C ALA A 520 -1.27 36.72 11.41
N LEU A 521 -2.46 37.06 10.90
CA LEU A 521 -3.20 38.25 11.31
C LEU A 521 -3.51 38.24 12.81
N ILE A 522 -3.91 37.09 13.36
CA ILE A 522 -4.17 36.96 14.80
C ILE A 522 -2.86 37.11 15.59
N ALA A 523 -1.78 36.45 15.16
CA ALA A 523 -0.49 36.54 15.83
C ALA A 523 0.03 37.98 15.89
N LEU A 524 -0.04 38.70 14.76
CA LEU A 524 0.36 40.11 14.65
C LEU A 524 -0.54 41.03 15.48
N ALA A 525 -1.85 40.78 15.53
CA ALA A 525 -2.78 41.54 16.37
C ALA A 525 -2.46 41.36 17.86
N ILE A 526 -2.19 40.12 18.29
CA ILE A 526 -1.79 39.83 19.67
C ILE A 526 -0.45 40.51 19.99
N ALA A 527 0.56 40.38 19.12
CA ALA A 527 1.85 41.04 19.32
C ALA A 527 1.71 42.57 19.42
N SER A 528 0.84 43.16 18.60
CA SER A 528 0.56 44.61 18.62
C SER A 528 -0.11 45.04 19.92
N ALA A 529 -1.07 44.24 20.42
CA ALA A 529 -1.75 44.51 21.68
C ALA A 529 -0.82 44.32 22.90
N VAL A 530 0.15 43.41 22.81
CA VAL A 530 1.14 43.18 23.88
C VAL A 530 2.14 44.32 23.94
N ASN A 531 2.85 44.61 22.85
CA ASN A 531 3.82 45.71 22.81
C ASN A 531 4.14 46.14 21.37
N LEU A 532 3.35 47.09 20.85
CA LEU A 532 3.53 47.64 19.50
C LEU A 532 4.88 48.37 19.32
N GLU A 533 5.42 49.00 20.37
CA GLU A 533 6.68 49.77 20.28
C GLU A 533 7.88 48.90 19.92
N ILE A 534 7.88 47.61 20.31
CA ILE A 534 8.95 46.66 19.98
C ILE A 534 8.94 46.30 18.49
N ILE A 535 7.77 46.23 17.87
CA ILE A 535 7.58 45.61 16.54
C ILE A 535 7.19 46.60 15.43
N LYS A 536 6.91 47.86 15.76
CA LYS A 536 6.49 48.89 14.79
C LYS A 536 7.48 49.08 13.64
N ASP A 537 8.78 49.02 13.92
CA ASP A 537 9.82 49.18 12.89
C ASP A 537 9.83 48.00 11.94
N ALA A 538 9.68 46.76 12.44
CA ALA A 538 9.57 45.58 11.59
C ALA A 538 8.32 45.61 10.70
N PHE A 539 7.19 46.11 11.22
CA PHE A 539 5.96 46.26 10.43
C PHE A 539 6.13 47.27 9.30
N LYS A 540 6.83 48.36 9.57
CA LYS A 540 7.19 49.37 8.57
C LYS A 540 8.11 48.81 7.50
N GLU A 541 9.22 48.18 7.91
CA GLU A 541 10.19 47.57 6.98
C GLU A 541 9.56 46.48 6.10
N SER A 542 8.63 45.70 6.67
CA SER A 542 7.97 44.59 5.98
C SER A 542 6.69 45.01 5.24
N GLN A 543 6.36 46.30 5.21
CA GLN A 543 5.20 46.86 4.49
C GLN A 543 3.84 46.28 4.93
N LEU A 544 3.64 46.02 6.23
CA LEU A 544 2.40 45.43 6.75
C LEU A 544 1.15 46.22 6.34
N VAL A 545 1.19 47.55 6.41
CA VAL A 545 0.05 48.41 6.04
C VAL A 545 -0.35 48.23 4.57
N SER A 546 0.63 48.11 3.66
CA SER A 546 0.35 47.86 2.24
C SER A 546 -0.25 46.47 2.02
N ASN A 547 0.24 45.45 2.75
CA ASN A 547 -0.33 44.10 2.68
C ASN A 547 -1.78 44.07 3.17
N LEU A 548 -2.09 44.76 4.27
CA LEU A 548 -3.46 44.88 4.78
C LEU A 548 -4.36 45.59 3.78
N GLN A 549 -3.90 46.67 3.15
CA GLN A 549 -4.66 47.36 2.11
C GLN A 549 -5.04 46.41 0.97
N LYS A 550 -4.09 45.64 0.43
CA LYS A 550 -4.34 44.67 -0.65
C LYS A 550 -5.39 43.63 -0.25
N LEU A 551 -5.31 43.08 0.96
CA LEU A 551 -6.27 42.10 1.46
C LEU A 551 -7.68 42.68 1.64
N LEU A 552 -7.78 43.97 1.99
CA LEU A 552 -9.06 44.64 2.18
C LEU A 552 -9.72 45.00 0.84
N GLU A 553 -8.92 45.39 -0.14
CA GLU A 553 -9.35 45.75 -1.50
C GLU A 553 -9.72 44.54 -2.37
N ASP A 554 -9.06 43.40 -2.16
CA ASP A 554 -9.33 42.19 -2.94
C ASP A 554 -10.71 41.59 -2.64
N ASP A 555 -11.57 41.54 -3.66
CA ASP A 555 -12.92 40.96 -3.57
C ASP A 555 -12.92 39.45 -3.35
N MET A 556 -11.84 38.76 -3.70
CA MET A 556 -11.69 37.32 -3.49
C MET A 556 -11.29 36.98 -2.05
N THR A 557 -10.82 37.96 -1.27
CA THR A 557 -10.43 37.75 0.12
C THR A 557 -11.66 37.49 1.00
N SER A 558 -11.60 36.40 1.78
CA SER A 558 -12.73 35.97 2.60
C SER A 558 -13.13 37.01 3.65
N PRO A 559 -14.43 37.09 4.03
CA PRO A 559 -14.89 38.02 5.07
C PRO A 559 -14.18 37.86 6.42
N GLU A 560 -13.76 36.64 6.76
CA GLU A 560 -13.02 36.36 7.99
C GLU A 560 -11.64 37.01 7.98
N VAL A 561 -10.91 36.90 6.86
CA VAL A 561 -9.60 37.53 6.67
C VAL A 561 -9.74 39.05 6.69
N LYS A 562 -10.73 39.61 5.97
CA LYS A 562 -11.00 41.06 6.00
C LYS A 562 -11.30 41.55 7.42
N TYR A 563 -12.13 40.84 8.17
CA TYR A 563 -12.44 41.17 9.57
C TYR A 563 -11.18 41.20 10.46
N LYS A 564 -10.31 40.19 10.35
CA LYS A 564 -9.05 40.13 11.13
C LYS A 564 -8.05 41.20 10.71
N SER A 565 -7.95 41.48 9.41
CA SER A 565 -7.14 42.58 8.88
C SER A 565 -7.58 43.93 9.44
N LEU A 566 -8.89 44.19 9.53
CA LEU A 566 -9.43 45.40 10.15
C LEU A 566 -9.14 45.46 11.65
N GLY A 567 -9.23 44.33 12.37
CA GLY A 567 -8.86 44.25 13.79
C GLY A 567 -7.39 44.60 14.05
N LEU A 568 -6.48 44.07 13.23
CA LEU A 568 -5.07 44.45 13.28
C LEU A 568 -4.88 45.93 12.94
N LEU A 569 -5.50 46.42 11.85
CA LEU A 569 -5.42 47.82 11.43
C LEU A 569 -5.84 48.78 12.56
N CYS A 570 -6.92 48.49 13.29
CA CYS A 570 -7.32 49.30 14.45
C CYS A 570 -6.23 49.39 15.52
N SER A 571 -5.47 48.31 15.74
CA SER A 571 -4.36 48.30 16.69
C SER A 571 -3.20 49.16 16.19
N LEU A 572 -2.93 49.16 14.88
CA LEU A 572 -1.85 49.95 14.27
C LEU A 572 -2.14 51.45 14.31
N LEU A 573 -3.42 51.85 14.23
CA LEU A 573 -3.83 53.26 14.28
C LEU A 573 -3.49 53.95 15.61
N GLY A 574 -3.24 53.19 16.68
CA GLY A 574 -2.76 53.73 17.96
C GLY A 574 -1.29 54.18 17.95
N SER A 575 -0.50 53.83 16.92
CA SER A 575 0.90 54.27 16.78
C SER A 575 1.00 55.43 15.78
N GLY A 576 1.63 56.54 16.19
CA GLY A 576 1.78 57.72 15.32
C GLY A 576 2.48 57.43 14.00
N ASP A 577 3.55 56.62 14.00
CA ASP A 577 4.33 56.29 12.81
C ASP A 577 3.55 55.40 11.82
N LEU A 578 2.87 54.37 12.34
CA LEU A 578 2.11 53.43 11.52
C LEU A 578 0.79 54.05 11.05
N ARG A 579 0.15 54.88 11.88
CA ARG A 579 -1.01 55.68 11.47
C ARG A 579 -0.68 56.55 10.26
N LYS A 580 0.47 57.24 10.28
CA LYS A 580 0.90 58.05 9.14
C LYS A 580 1.01 57.21 7.86
N GLN A 581 1.51 55.97 7.94
CA GLN A 581 1.50 55.08 6.78
C GLN A 581 0.10 54.68 6.32
N VAL A 582 -0.83 54.46 7.25
CA VAL A 582 -2.24 54.16 6.92
C VAL A 582 -2.89 55.33 6.18
N GLU A 583 -2.60 56.56 6.61
CA GLU A 583 -3.04 57.80 5.96
C GLU A 583 -2.40 57.97 4.56
N GLU A 584 -1.09 57.77 4.44
CA GLU A 584 -0.36 57.82 3.16
C GLU A 584 -0.82 56.73 2.17
N ALA A 585 -1.20 55.56 2.67
CA ALA A 585 -1.73 54.45 1.89
C ALA A 585 -3.16 54.69 1.37
N LYS A 586 -3.82 55.79 1.78
CA LYS A 586 -5.19 56.15 1.39
C LYS A 586 -6.23 55.07 1.73
N ILE A 587 -5.99 54.30 2.79
CA ILE A 587 -6.88 53.22 3.24
C ILE A 587 -8.29 53.71 3.60
N GLN A 588 -8.48 55.01 3.88
CA GLN A 588 -9.79 55.60 4.15
C GLN A 588 -10.84 55.24 3.09
N GLY A 589 -10.51 55.35 1.80
CA GLY A 589 -11.46 55.02 0.72
C GLY A 589 -11.85 53.53 0.72
N THR A 590 -10.89 52.65 0.98
CA THR A 590 -11.12 51.21 1.14
C THR A 590 -12.05 50.90 2.31
N LEU A 591 -11.86 51.58 3.44
CA LEU A 591 -12.73 51.41 4.61
C LEU A 591 -14.15 51.93 4.37
N GLU A 592 -14.31 53.05 3.65
CA GLU A 592 -15.62 53.60 3.27
C GLU A 592 -16.38 52.62 2.35
N ASN A 593 -15.68 51.98 1.42
CA ASN A 593 -16.25 50.92 0.59
C ASN A 593 -16.69 49.70 1.43
N LEU A 594 -15.85 49.28 2.39
CA LEU A 594 -16.15 48.14 3.27
C LEU A 594 -17.31 48.39 4.25
N CYS A 595 -17.71 49.63 4.48
CA CYS A 595 -18.92 49.94 5.24
C CYS A 595 -20.21 49.46 4.54
N ASN A 596 -20.15 49.18 3.24
CA ASN A 596 -21.25 48.63 2.45
C ASN A 596 -21.06 47.13 2.14
N HIS A 597 -20.12 46.45 2.82
CA HIS A 597 -19.84 45.04 2.60
C HIS A 597 -21.02 44.15 3.03
N SER A 598 -21.21 43.01 2.37
CA SER A 598 -22.34 42.09 2.65
C SER A 598 -22.29 41.44 4.03
N ASN A 599 -21.10 41.27 4.59
CA ASN A 599 -20.87 40.71 5.93
C ASN A 599 -20.94 41.79 7.03
N ALA A 600 -21.89 41.65 7.96
CA ALA A 600 -22.14 42.61 9.04
C ALA A 600 -20.94 42.81 10.00
N ASN A 601 -20.13 41.78 10.26
CA ASN A 601 -18.96 41.89 11.13
C ASN A 601 -17.86 42.74 10.48
N VAL A 602 -17.66 42.57 9.16
CA VAL A 602 -16.72 43.40 8.38
C VAL A 602 -17.18 44.86 8.40
N VAL A 603 -18.46 45.11 8.16
CA VAL A 603 -19.04 46.47 8.21
C VAL A 603 -18.81 47.11 9.57
N LYS A 604 -19.16 46.42 10.65
CA LYS A 604 -19.00 46.93 12.03
C LYS A 604 -17.54 47.29 12.33
N GLN A 605 -16.60 46.43 11.93
CA GLN A 605 -15.18 46.67 12.17
C GLN A 605 -14.61 47.79 11.28
N ALA A 606 -15.08 47.91 10.04
CA ALA A 606 -14.69 48.98 9.12
C ALA A 606 -15.13 50.37 9.63
N ILE A 607 -16.36 50.45 10.16
CA ILE A 607 -16.86 51.67 10.81
C ILE A 607 -16.00 52.04 12.01
N ALA A 608 -15.63 51.07 12.86
CA ALA A 608 -14.76 51.32 14.01
C ALA A 608 -13.37 51.83 13.57
N ALA A 609 -12.76 51.20 12.57
CA ALA A 609 -11.48 51.64 12.02
C ALA A 609 -11.55 53.07 11.46
N LEU A 610 -12.63 53.43 10.74
CA LEU A 610 -12.86 54.78 10.24
C LEU A 610 -13.02 55.81 11.35
N GLN A 611 -13.73 55.46 12.41
CA GLN A 611 -13.91 56.36 13.56
C GLN A 611 -12.57 56.68 14.23
N ILE A 612 -11.72 55.67 14.45
CA ILE A 612 -10.37 55.85 15.02
C ILE A 612 -9.50 56.70 14.09
N LEU A 613 -9.55 56.45 12.78
CA LEU A 613 -8.78 57.22 11.80
C LEU A 613 -9.20 58.70 11.77
N LYS A 614 -10.49 59.00 12.02
CA LYS A 614 -11.06 60.36 12.00
C LYS A 614 -10.99 61.09 13.36
N SER A 615 -10.82 60.40 14.48
CA SER A 615 -10.95 61.03 15.82
C SER A 615 -9.81 61.97 16.20
N ASP A 616 -8.55 61.68 15.86
CA ASP A 616 -7.41 62.56 16.22
C ASP A 616 -6.99 63.56 15.12
N THR A 617 -7.64 63.55 13.94
CA THR A 617 -7.43 64.65 12.98
C THR A 617 -8.11 65.95 13.42
N GLN A 618 -8.95 65.92 14.47
CA GLN A 618 -9.66 67.09 15.00
C GLN A 618 -8.96 67.81 16.18
N ASP A 619 -7.90 67.27 16.78
CA ASP A 619 -7.27 67.86 18.00
C ASP A 619 -5.97 68.66 17.76
N SER A 620 -5.65 68.99 16.49
CA SER A 620 -4.49 69.85 16.17
C SER A 620 -4.84 71.28 15.78
N GLY A 621 -6.07 71.73 16.00
CA GLY A 621 -6.44 73.11 15.64
C GLY A 621 -7.70 73.62 16.29
N LEU A 622 -7.68 73.85 17.61
CA LEU A 622 -8.56 74.81 18.33
C LEU A 622 -8.05 75.06 19.77
N PHE A 623 -6.87 75.67 19.88
CA PHE A 623 -6.58 76.73 20.87
C PHE A 623 -6.79 78.03 20.05
N PHE A 624 -7.55 79.08 20.39
CA PHE A 624 -8.23 79.62 21.56
C PHE A 624 -9.12 80.80 21.03
N PRO A 625 -9.93 81.55 21.80
CA PRO A 625 -9.74 81.95 23.20
C PRO A 625 -10.79 81.46 24.19
#